data_AF-A0AB73HAP9-F1
#
_entry.id   AF-A0AB73HAP9-F1
#
_cell.length_a   1.000
_cell.length_b   1.000
_cell.length_c   1.000
_cell.angle_alpha   90.00
_cell.angle_beta   90.00
_cell.angle_gamma   90.00
#
_symmetry.space_group_name_H-M   'P 1'
#
loop_
_entity.id
_entity.type
_entity.pdbx_description
1 polymer ?
#
loop_
_entity_poly.entity_id
_entity_poly.type
_entity_poly.pdbx_seq_one_letter_code
_entity_poly.pdbx_strand_id
1 'polypeptide(L)'
;MALTTAQRKYYEAMNEFEAVTNKELEQTPEFQQDLLNDSDYLVITKNEAYAVALCTLDDDKLYLDETLVYSTRLDIEDETYYINFVTTNEDDFKLATNEDKEKSDKQEVIIKSELN
;
A
#
# COMPACT_ATOMS: atom_id res chain seq x y z
N MET A 1 7.10 -21.63 -14.92
CA MET A 1 6.33 -20.40 -15.14
C MET A 1 7.23 -19.23 -14.76
N ALA A 2 7.34 -18.21 -15.61
CA ALA A 2 8.11 -17.02 -15.29
C ALA A 2 7.25 -16.11 -14.39
N LEU A 3 7.84 -15.53 -13.34
CA LEU A 3 7.19 -14.51 -12.52
C LEU A 3 6.89 -13.28 -13.40
N THR A 4 5.71 -12.67 -13.25
CA THR A 4 5.41 -11.38 -13.92
C THR A 4 6.24 -10.26 -13.31
N THR A 5 6.37 -9.14 -14.02
CA THR A 5 7.06 -7.94 -13.52
C THR A 5 6.51 -7.49 -12.17
N ALA A 6 5.18 -7.35 -12.04
CA ALA A 6 4.55 -6.98 -10.78
C ALA A 6 4.84 -7.97 -9.64
N GLN A 7 4.86 -9.27 -9.93
CA GLN A 7 5.20 -10.28 -8.93
C GLN A 7 6.67 -10.22 -8.50
N ARG A 8 7.59 -9.91 -9.42
CA ARG A 8 9.00 -9.68 -9.07
C ARG A 8 9.15 -8.46 -8.17
N LYS A 9 8.55 -7.33 -8.56
CA LYS A 9 8.57 -6.10 -7.75
C LYS A 9 7.93 -6.30 -6.38
N TYR A 10 6.86 -7.09 -6.29
CA TYR A 10 6.25 -7.50 -5.03
C TYR A 10 7.26 -8.22 -4.11
N TYR A 11 7.95 -9.26 -4.61
CA TYR A 11 8.96 -9.95 -3.81
C TYR A 11 10.16 -9.07 -3.46
N GLU A 12 10.55 -8.15 -4.35
CA GLU A 12 11.59 -7.15 -4.05
C GLU A 12 11.14 -6.22 -2.92
N ALA A 13 9.90 -5.74 -2.93
CA ALA A 13 9.34 -4.91 -1.86
C ALA A 13 9.23 -5.67 -0.52
N MET A 14 8.86 -6.96 -0.54
CA MET A 14 8.85 -7.78 0.67
C MET A 14 10.25 -7.99 1.24
N ASN A 15 11.25 -8.27 0.39
CA ASN A 15 12.65 -8.37 0.84
C ASN A 15 13.15 -7.04 1.43
N GLU A 16 12.80 -5.92 0.81
CA GLU A 16 13.13 -4.60 1.35
C GLU A 16 12.45 -4.37 2.70
N PHE A 17 11.20 -4.83 2.85
CA PHE A 17 10.47 -4.73 4.12
C PHE A 17 11.16 -5.51 5.24
N GLU A 18 11.59 -6.74 4.95
CA GLU A 18 12.37 -7.54 5.90
C GLU A 18 13.69 -6.85 6.26
N ALA A 19 14.37 -6.23 5.28
CA ALA A 19 15.61 -5.50 5.52
C ALA A 19 15.40 -4.22 6.35
N VAL A 20 14.31 -3.48 6.13
CA VAL A 20 13.99 -2.23 6.84
C VAL A 20 13.53 -2.50 8.27
N THR A 21 12.66 -3.50 8.45
CA THR A 21 12.15 -3.88 9.77
C THR A 21 13.10 -4.79 10.54
N ASN A 22 14.10 -5.36 9.85
CA ASN A 22 15.00 -6.40 10.35
C ASN A 22 14.22 -7.60 10.93
N LYS A 23 13.07 -7.90 10.32
CA LYS A 23 12.20 -9.01 10.67
C LYS A 23 12.15 -9.99 9.52
N GLU A 24 12.25 -11.27 9.83
CA GLU A 24 12.13 -12.32 8.83
C GLU A 24 10.67 -12.74 8.70
N LEU A 25 10.15 -12.74 7.47
CA LEU A 25 8.81 -13.23 7.16
C LEU A 25 8.85 -14.76 7.10
N GLU A 26 8.26 -15.43 8.10
CA GLU A 26 8.13 -16.90 8.07
C GLU A 26 7.42 -17.39 6.80
N GLN A 27 6.46 -16.61 6.31
CA GLN A 27 5.79 -16.86 5.04
C GLN A 27 5.38 -15.54 4.38
N THR A 28 5.96 -15.25 3.22
CA THR A 28 5.49 -14.15 2.38
C THR A 28 4.10 -14.48 1.86
N PRO A 29 3.08 -13.64 2.09
CA PRO A 29 1.76 -13.88 1.57
C PRO A 29 1.79 -13.90 0.03
N GLU A 30 1.07 -14.86 -0.56
CA GLU A 30 0.94 -14.96 -2.01
C GLU A 30 -0.40 -14.35 -2.45
N PHE A 31 -0.35 -13.46 -3.43
CA PHE A 31 -1.52 -12.81 -3.99
C PHE A 31 -1.79 -13.27 -5.41
N GLN A 32 -3.04 -13.11 -5.85
CA GLN A 32 -3.40 -13.38 -7.24
C GLN A 32 -2.66 -12.43 -8.18
N GLN A 33 -2.19 -12.97 -9.30
CA GLN A 33 -1.41 -12.21 -10.27
C GLN A 33 -2.22 -11.07 -10.91
N ASP A 34 -3.52 -11.26 -11.11
CA ASP A 34 -4.43 -10.22 -11.58
C ASP A 34 -4.46 -9.04 -10.60
N LEU A 35 -4.50 -9.27 -9.28
CA LEU A 35 -4.46 -8.20 -8.28
C LEU A 35 -3.15 -7.40 -8.37
N LEU A 36 -2.02 -8.10 -8.49
CA LEU A 36 -0.70 -7.48 -8.59
C LEU A 36 -0.55 -6.64 -9.86
N ASN A 37 -1.13 -7.09 -10.99
CA ASN A 37 -1.07 -6.36 -12.25
C ASN A 37 -2.10 -5.22 -12.34
N ASP A 38 -3.21 -5.30 -11.61
CA ASP A 38 -4.25 -4.26 -11.57
C ASP A 38 -3.88 -3.12 -10.61
N SER A 39 -3.00 -3.39 -9.64
CA SER A 39 -2.55 -2.41 -8.65
C SER A 39 -1.30 -1.66 -9.13
N ASP A 40 -1.26 -0.35 -8.91
CA ASP A 40 -0.11 0.49 -9.26
C ASP A 40 0.97 0.46 -8.19
N TYR A 41 0.56 0.50 -6.92
CA TYR A 41 1.45 0.57 -5.78
C TYR A 41 1.16 -0.51 -4.75
N LEU A 42 2.22 -0.99 -4.12
CA LEU A 42 2.20 -1.74 -2.87
C LEU A 42 2.67 -0.85 -1.73
N VAL A 43 1.86 -0.76 -0.69
CA VAL A 43 2.16 0.02 0.50
C VAL A 43 2.06 -0.85 1.75
N ILE A 44 3.13 -0.87 2.54
CA ILE A 44 3.14 -1.56 3.83
C ILE A 44 3.08 -0.54 4.94
N THR A 45 2.05 -0.64 5.77
CA THR A 45 1.83 0.23 6.93
C THR A 45 1.91 -0.58 8.21
N LYS A 46 2.21 0.10 9.32
CA LYS A 46 2.23 -0.50 10.65
C LYS A 46 0.94 -0.19 11.40
N ASN A 47 0.46 -1.14 12.20
CA ASN A 47 -0.71 -1.11 13.09
C ASN A 47 -2.08 -0.90 12.43
N GLU A 48 -2.16 -0.19 11.30
CA GLU A 48 -3.41 0.13 10.63
C GLU A 48 -3.29 -0.03 9.11
N ALA A 49 -4.43 -0.20 8.43
CA ALA A 49 -4.50 -0.22 6.97
C ALA A 49 -4.13 1.15 6.38
N TYR A 50 -3.59 1.16 5.16
CA TYR A 50 -3.13 2.36 4.50
C TYR A 50 -4.27 3.35 4.28
N ALA A 51 -4.06 4.57 4.77
CA ALA A 51 -4.89 5.72 4.44
C ALA A 51 -4.40 6.26 3.09
N VAL A 52 -5.24 6.10 2.08
CA VAL A 52 -4.97 6.53 0.70
C VAL A 52 -4.36 7.93 0.62
N ALA A 53 -3.42 8.14 -0.30
CA ALA A 53 -2.79 9.44 -0.47
C ALA A 53 -3.81 10.51 -0.87
N LEU A 54 -3.57 11.71 -0.36
CA LEU A 54 -4.38 12.89 -0.66
C LEU A 54 -3.61 13.82 -1.59
N CYS A 55 -4.26 14.27 -2.66
CA CYS A 55 -3.74 15.28 -3.58
C CYS A 55 -4.57 16.57 -3.49
N THR A 56 -3.95 17.71 -3.79
CA THR A 56 -4.60 19.02 -3.82
C THR A 56 -4.71 19.46 -5.28
N LEU A 57 -5.92 19.46 -5.84
CA LEU A 57 -6.16 19.82 -7.24
C LEU A 57 -6.61 21.28 -7.40
N ASP A 58 -7.51 21.76 -6.53
CA ASP A 58 -8.08 23.11 -6.61
C ASP A 58 -8.38 23.68 -5.20
N ASP A 59 -8.08 24.97 -5.00
CA ASP A 59 -8.56 25.85 -3.90
C ASP A 59 -8.64 25.18 -2.51
N ASP A 60 -7.50 24.70 -2.00
CA ASP A 60 -7.33 24.13 -0.64
C ASP A 60 -8.15 22.87 -0.31
N LYS A 61 -8.78 22.22 -1.31
CA LYS A 61 -9.50 20.96 -1.12
C LYS A 61 -8.60 19.76 -1.38
N LEU A 62 -8.64 18.82 -0.44
CA LEU A 62 -7.96 17.53 -0.56
C LEU A 62 -8.87 16.52 -1.25
N TYR A 63 -8.29 15.76 -2.16
CA TYR A 63 -8.94 14.70 -2.91
C TYR A 63 -8.18 13.40 -2.70
N LEU A 64 -8.88 12.27 -2.76
CA LEU A 64 -8.29 10.95 -2.74
C LEU A 64 -7.63 10.69 -4.10
N ASP A 65 -6.30 10.81 -4.12
CA ASP A 65 -5.47 10.54 -5.30
C ASP A 65 -5.41 9.05 -5.61
N GLU A 66 -5.54 8.26 -4.54
CA GLU A 66 -5.35 6.83 -4.55
C GLU A 66 -6.62 6.13 -4.06
N THR A 67 -6.83 4.91 -4.53
CA THR A 67 -7.88 4.01 -4.04
C THR A 67 -7.24 2.72 -3.53
N LEU A 68 -7.54 2.39 -2.28
CA LEU A 68 -7.18 1.10 -1.69
C LEU A 68 -8.04 0.00 -2.31
N VAL A 69 -7.41 -0.87 -3.10
CA VAL A 69 -8.07 -2.00 -3.77
C VAL A 69 -8.17 -3.19 -2.84
N TYR A 70 -7.06 -3.51 -2.17
CA TYR A 70 -6.97 -4.66 -1.29
C TYR A 70 -6.06 -4.36 -0.11
N SER A 71 -6.40 -4.89 1.06
CA SER A 71 -5.58 -4.81 2.26
C SER A 71 -5.61 -6.15 2.98
N THR A 72 -4.44 -6.65 3.36
CA THR A 72 -4.33 -7.77 4.28
C THR A 72 -3.52 -7.39 5.50
N ARG A 73 -3.90 -7.94 6.64
CA ARG A 73 -3.09 -7.89 7.86
C ARG A 73 -2.00 -8.96 7.80
N LEU A 74 -0.86 -8.64 8.38
CA LEU A 74 0.31 -9.47 8.50
C LEU A 74 0.87 -9.27 9.91
N ASP A 75 0.65 -10.26 10.77
CA ASP A 75 1.14 -10.22 12.15
C ASP A 75 2.54 -10.84 12.18
N ILE A 76 3.55 -10.06 12.59
CA ILE A 76 4.94 -10.50 12.67
C ILE A 76 5.43 -10.29 14.11
N GLU A 77 5.63 -11.40 14.82
CA GLU A 77 5.94 -11.42 16.25
C GLU A 77 4.87 -10.68 17.08
N ASP A 78 5.20 -9.49 17.61
CA ASP A 78 4.34 -8.61 18.40
C ASP A 78 3.92 -7.33 17.64
N GLU A 79 4.22 -7.24 16.35
CA GLU A 79 3.88 -6.08 15.51
C GLU A 79 2.91 -6.49 14.40
N THR A 80 1.83 -5.73 14.26
CA THR A 80 0.88 -5.90 13.15
C THR A 80 1.27 -4.96 12.03
N TYR A 81 1.44 -5.52 10.83
CA TYR A 81 1.63 -4.78 9.59
C TYR A 81 0.44 -5.01 8.68
N TYR A 82 0.22 -4.10 7.75
CA TYR A 82 -0.81 -4.20 6.74
C TYR A 82 -0.15 -4.06 5.38
N ILE A 83 -0.39 -5.02 4.49
CA ILE A 83 0.00 -4.96 3.10
C ILE A 83 -1.20 -4.44 2.32
N ASN A 84 -1.02 -3.31 1.68
CA ASN A 84 -2.06 -2.55 1.00
C ASN A 84 -1.71 -2.44 -0.48
N PHE A 85 -2.68 -2.76 -1.32
CA PHE A 85 -2.62 -2.60 -2.76
C PHE A 85 -3.46 -1.42 -3.16
N VAL A 86 -2.84 -0.52 -3.91
CA VAL A 86 -3.39 0.79 -4.19
C VAL A 86 -3.30 1.06 -5.68
N THR A 87 -4.35 1.65 -6.24
CA THR A 87 -4.38 2.15 -7.61
C THR A 87 -4.55 3.66 -7.62
N THR A 88 -4.00 4.30 -8.64
CA THR A 88 -4.09 5.76 -8.81
C THR A 88 -5.43 6.10 -9.46
N ASN A 89 -6.15 7.07 -8.90
CA ASN A 89 -7.36 7.60 -9.52
C ASN A 89 -6.96 8.59 -10.63
N GLU A 90 -7.31 8.29 -11.88
CA GLU A 90 -6.99 9.17 -13.02
C GLU A 90 -8.10 10.18 -13.36
N ASP A 91 -9.37 9.87 -13.07
CA ASP A 91 -10.52 10.68 -13.53
C ASP A 91 -11.55 11.02 -12.43
N ASP A 92 -11.78 10.13 -11.45
CA ASP A 92 -12.85 10.29 -10.44
C ASP A 92 -12.27 10.61 -9.05
N PHE A 93 -11.69 11.81 -8.92
CA PHE A 93 -11.15 12.29 -7.65
C PHE A 93 -12.27 12.51 -6.63
N LYS A 94 -12.33 11.67 -5.60
CA LYS A 94 -13.28 11.82 -4.49
C LYS A 94 -12.76 12.86 -3.50
N LEU A 95 -13.66 13.72 -3.00
CA LEU A 95 -13.32 14.70 -1.97
C LEU A 95 -12.93 13.96 -0.68
N ALA A 96 -11.75 14.25 -0.16
CA ALA A 96 -11.27 13.67 1.09
C ALA A 96 -12.00 14.28 2.29
N THR A 97 -12.26 13.47 3.31
CA THR A 97 -12.82 13.95 4.57
C THR A 97 -11.72 14.36 5.54
N ASN A 98 -12.08 15.09 6.61
CA ASN A 98 -11.13 15.40 7.69
C ASN A 98 -10.61 14.13 8.36
N GLU A 99 -11.41 13.06 8.43
CA GLU A 99 -10.97 11.76 8.96
C GLU A 99 -9.88 11.14 8.09
N ASP A 100 -10.00 11.22 6.76
CA ASP A 100 -8.97 10.73 5.84
C ASP A 100 -7.67 11.51 6.02
N LYS A 101 -7.76 12.83 6.23
CA LYS A 101 -6.61 13.69 6.50
C LYS A 101 -5.92 13.31 7.81
N GLU A 102 -6.67 13.11 8.89
CA GLU A 102 -6.10 12.70 10.17
C GLU A 102 -5.44 11.32 10.10
N LYS A 103 -6.04 10.37 9.37
CA LYS A 103 -5.46 9.04 9.19
C LYS A 103 -4.18 9.10 8.35
N SER A 104 -4.19 9.89 7.28
CA SER A 104 -3.02 10.06 6.41
C SER A 104 -1.84 10.72 7.12
N ASP A 105 -2.10 11.58 8.11
CA ASP A 105 -1.06 12.23 8.93
C ASP A 105 -0.51 11.31 10.03
N LYS A 106 -1.36 10.41 10.57
CA LYS A 106 -0.99 9.49 11.67
C LYS A 106 -0.44 8.15 11.20
N GLN A 107 -0.67 7.77 9.94
CA GLN A 107 -0.22 6.48 9.44
C GLN A 107 1.31 6.42 9.33
N GLU A 108 1.86 5.27 9.67
CA GLU A 108 3.28 4.99 9.52
C GLU A 108 3.47 4.07 8.31
N VAL A 109 3.89 4.67 7.18
CA VAL A 109 4.24 3.94 5.96
C VAL A 109 5.68 3.47 6.06
N ILE A 110 5.87 2.15 6.01
CA ILE A 110 7.18 1.51 6.08
C ILE A 110 7.80 1.43 4.68
N ILE A 111 7.01 0.93 3.71
CA ILE A 111 7.42 0.81 2.31
C ILE A 111 6.29 1.25 1.41
N LYS A 112 6.64 1.98 0.34
CA LYS A 112 5.78 2.22 -0.81
C LYS A 112 6.58 1.89 -2.06
N SER A 113 6.13 0.90 -2.82
CA SER A 113 6.81 0.40 -4.01
C SER A 113 5.85 0.31 -5.19
N GLU A 114 6.30 0.73 -6.37
CA GLU A 114 5.54 0.66 -7.62
C GLU A 114 5.55 -0.78 -8.15
N LEU A 115 4.39 -1.32 -8.50
CA LEU A 115 4.24 -2.67 -9.06
C LEU A 115 4.25 -2.67 -10.59
N ASN A 116 3.61 -1.68 -11.22
CA ASN A 116 3.56 -1.52 -12.68
C ASN A 116 4.63 -0.58 -13.24
#